data_AF-A0A4Z0NA71-F1
#
_entry.id   AF-A0A4Z0NA71-F1
#
_cell.length_a   1.000
_cell.length_b   1.000
_cell.length_c   1.000
_cell.angle_alpha   90.00
_cell.angle_beta   90.00
_cell.angle_gamma   90.00
#
_symmetry.space_group_name_H-M   'P 1'
#
loop_
_entity.id
_entity.type
_entity.pdbx_description
1 polymer ?
#
loop_
_entity_poly.entity_id
_entity_poly.type
_entity_poly.pdbx_seq_one_letter_code
_entity_poly.pdbx_strand_id
1 'polypeptide(L)'
;MLLLGVAVRDGSTPLDDWFQRARGSALGWLLFFSDYRTVLVLLLGALAVTLVRRQWLSAMPIVATPVVAVWLSRFLKNAIGREKDGAVAYPSGHTTLMVVALGLVILVTGAQLWSVLVGLAWAPLGMLGQAVTYHYFTDAIGGLLLGTSLVCVAAALGSFDQTPSVHREVT
;
A
#
# COMPACT_ATOMS: atom_id res chain seq x y z
N MET A 1 -7.58 -2.72 10.67
CA MET A 1 -7.82 -3.85 9.73
C MET A 1 -8.30 -5.11 10.43
N LEU A 2 -7.75 -5.51 11.58
CA LEU A 2 -8.13 -6.76 12.27
C LEU A 2 -9.64 -6.91 12.52
N LEU A 3 -10.30 -5.85 13.03
CA LEU A 3 -11.76 -5.85 13.22
C LEU A 3 -12.53 -6.11 11.92
N LEU A 4 -12.10 -5.48 10.83
CA LEU A 4 -12.68 -5.73 9.51
C LEU A 4 -12.45 -7.18 9.10
N GLY A 5 -11.22 -7.71 9.24
CA GLY A 5 -10.88 -9.08 8.91
C GLY A 5 -11.68 -10.13 9.67
N VAL A 6 -11.92 -9.91 10.96
CA VAL A 6 -12.80 -10.77 11.77
C VAL A 6 -14.25 -10.68 11.29
N ALA A 7 -14.74 -9.48 11.00
CA ALA A 7 -16.12 -9.27 10.56
C ALA A 7 -16.45 -9.89 9.19
N VAL A 8 -15.46 -10.01 8.30
CA VAL A 8 -15.64 -10.54 6.93
C VAL A 8 -15.09 -11.95 6.75
N ARG A 9 -14.69 -12.61 7.84
CA ARG A 9 -13.99 -13.91 7.81
C ARG A 9 -14.77 -15.00 7.06
N ASP A 10 -16.09 -15.01 7.23
CA ASP A 10 -16.95 -16.15 6.87
C ASP A 10 -17.37 -16.18 5.39
N GLY A 11 -16.98 -15.20 4.57
CA GLY A 11 -17.32 -15.22 3.15
C GLY A 11 -17.33 -13.85 2.50
N SER A 12 -17.97 -13.72 1.34
CA SER A 12 -18.16 -12.45 0.66
C SER A 12 -19.19 -11.57 1.36
N THR A 13 -19.13 -10.27 1.12
CA THR A 13 -20.18 -9.30 1.52
C THR A 13 -20.98 -8.85 0.28
N PRO A 14 -22.18 -8.27 0.44
CA PRO A 14 -22.95 -7.75 -0.70
C PRO A 14 -22.18 -6.73 -1.55
N LEU A 15 -21.31 -5.95 -0.90
CA LEU A 15 -20.42 -5.02 -1.59
C LEU A 15 -19.36 -5.75 -2.41
N ASP A 16 -18.76 -6.80 -1.84
CA ASP A 16 -17.80 -7.62 -2.56
C ASP A 16 -18.44 -8.28 -3.79
N ASP A 17 -19.65 -8.82 -3.64
CA ASP A 17 -20.40 -9.44 -4.72
C ASP A 17 -20.72 -8.43 -5.84
N TRP A 18 -21.04 -7.18 -5.49
CA TRP A 18 -21.26 -6.12 -6.45
C TRP A 18 -20.04 -5.89 -7.36
N PHE A 19 -18.83 -5.84 -6.78
CA PHE A 19 -17.58 -5.73 -7.54
C PHE A 19 -17.29 -6.99 -8.36
N GLN A 20 -17.57 -8.18 -7.83
CA GLN A 20 -17.33 -9.44 -8.56
C GLN A 20 -18.21 -9.58 -9.81
N ARG A 21 -19.33 -8.87 -9.94
CA ARG A 21 -20.12 -8.87 -11.19
C ARG A 21 -19.33 -8.34 -12.40
N ALA A 22 -18.33 -7.50 -12.16
CA ALA A 22 -17.46 -6.96 -13.20
C ALA A 22 -16.23 -7.84 -13.47
N ARG A 23 -16.15 -9.05 -12.89
CA ARG A 23 -15.05 -10.00 -13.14
C ARG A 23 -15.01 -10.37 -14.63
N GLY A 24 -13.82 -10.34 -15.20
CA GLY A 24 -13.60 -10.58 -16.64
C GLY A 24 -13.85 -9.37 -17.55
N SER A 25 -14.23 -8.21 -16.99
CA SER A 25 -14.35 -6.96 -17.76
C SER A 25 -12.99 -6.28 -18.00
N ALA A 26 -13.01 -5.20 -18.80
CA ALA A 26 -11.85 -4.34 -19.02
C ALA A 26 -11.28 -3.71 -17.73
N LEU A 27 -12.03 -3.70 -16.61
CA LEU A 27 -11.53 -3.24 -15.33
C LEU A 27 -10.37 -4.10 -14.80
N GLY A 28 -10.17 -5.32 -15.32
CA GLY A 28 -8.99 -6.13 -15.05
C GLY A 28 -7.67 -5.44 -15.44
N TRP A 29 -7.67 -4.53 -16.43
CA TRP A 29 -6.49 -3.74 -16.79
C TRP A 29 -6.00 -2.83 -15.66
N LEU A 30 -6.88 -2.48 -14.71
CA LEU A 30 -6.51 -1.69 -13.55
C LEU A 30 -5.54 -2.44 -12.60
N LEU A 31 -5.36 -3.74 -12.78
CA LEU A 31 -4.32 -4.50 -12.11
C LEU A 31 -2.93 -3.89 -12.29
N PHE A 32 -2.68 -3.19 -13.40
CA PHE A 32 -1.44 -2.43 -13.64
C PHE A 32 -1.03 -1.56 -12.44
N PHE A 33 -1.99 -0.90 -11.79
CA PHE A 33 -1.76 0.00 -10.66
C PHE A 33 -1.31 -0.74 -9.39
N SER A 34 -1.55 -2.04 -9.30
CA SER A 34 -1.19 -2.87 -8.14
C SER A 34 -0.24 -4.03 -8.48
N ASP A 35 0.23 -4.08 -9.73
CA ASP A 35 1.13 -5.12 -10.21
C ASP A 35 2.50 -5.00 -9.55
N TYR A 36 3.09 -6.15 -9.21
CA TYR A 36 4.36 -6.23 -8.50
C TYR A 36 5.51 -5.59 -9.27
N ARG A 37 5.49 -5.59 -10.60
CA ARG A 37 6.53 -4.95 -11.43
C ARG A 37 6.41 -3.45 -11.34
N THR A 38 5.19 -2.92 -11.47
CA THR A 38 4.92 -1.49 -11.32
C THR A 38 5.33 -0.99 -9.94
N VAL A 39 4.95 -1.72 -8.90
CA VAL A 39 5.31 -1.42 -7.51
C VAL A 39 6.83 -1.48 -7.30
N LEU A 40 7.51 -2.47 -7.87
CA LEU A 40 8.98 -2.57 -7.80
C LEU A 40 9.65 -1.36 -8.46
N VAL A 41 9.18 -0.92 -9.63
CA VAL A 41 9.71 0.28 -10.30
C VAL A 41 9.56 1.52 -9.42
N LEU A 42 8.40 1.69 -8.77
CA LEU A 42 8.19 2.80 -7.84
C LEU A 42 9.16 2.76 -6.65
N LEU A 43 9.36 1.59 -6.05
CA LEU A 43 10.27 1.40 -4.92
C LEU A 43 11.74 1.64 -5.32
N LEU A 44 12.16 1.14 -6.48
CA LEU A 44 13.50 1.37 -7.02
C LEU A 44 13.72 2.85 -7.34
N GLY A 45 12.72 3.53 -7.91
CA GLY A 45 12.76 4.96 -8.16
C GLY A 45 12.89 5.77 -6.86
N ALA A 46 12.09 5.45 -5.85
CA ALA A 46 12.19 6.07 -4.52
C ALA A 46 13.57 5.87 -3.90
N LEU A 47 14.07 4.63 -3.91
CA LEU A 47 15.40 4.30 -3.40
C LEU A 47 16.50 5.07 -4.15
N ALA A 48 16.47 5.09 -5.48
CA ALA A 48 17.45 5.80 -6.29
C ALA A 48 17.47 7.29 -5.97
N VAL A 49 16.29 7.94 -5.87
CA VAL A 49 16.19 9.36 -5.49
C VAL A 49 16.79 9.61 -4.11
N THR A 50 16.49 8.76 -3.13
CA THR A 50 17.03 8.86 -1.76
C THR A 50 18.56 8.71 -1.73
N LEU A 51 19.10 7.76 -2.48
CA LEU A 51 20.55 7.53 -2.59
C LEU A 51 21.27 8.71 -3.28
N VAL A 52 20.71 9.23 -4.38
CA VAL A 52 21.25 10.40 -5.08
C VAL A 52 21.24 11.65 -4.20
N ARG A 53 20.20 11.82 -3.38
CA ARG A 53 20.11 12.90 -2.38
C ARG A 53 20.97 12.67 -1.13
N ARG A 54 21.69 11.54 -1.05
CA ARG A 54 22.54 11.13 0.08
C ARG A 54 21.78 11.05 1.42
N GLN A 55 20.47 10.77 1.36
CA GLN A 55 19.59 10.65 2.53
C GLN A 55 19.62 9.21 3.06
N TRP A 56 20.80 8.74 3.50
CA TRP A 56 21.04 7.33 3.85
C TRP A 56 20.10 6.79 4.93
N LEU A 57 19.72 7.61 5.91
CA LEU A 57 18.79 7.22 6.97
C LEU A 57 17.39 6.89 6.42
N SER A 58 16.98 7.57 5.35
CA SER A 58 15.67 7.34 4.70
C SER A 58 15.69 6.14 3.75
N ALA A 59 16.86 5.60 3.40
CA ALA A 59 16.97 4.40 2.56
C ALA A 59 16.52 3.13 3.31
N MET A 60 16.75 3.07 4.63
CA MET A 60 16.41 1.89 5.44
C MET A 60 14.88 1.61 5.42
N PRO A 61 13.98 2.57 5.70
CA PRO A 61 12.54 2.31 5.60
C PRO A 61 12.07 1.93 4.19
N ILE A 62 12.71 2.46 3.14
CA ILE A 62 12.35 2.13 1.75
C ILE A 62 12.55 0.65 1.45
N VAL A 63 13.57 0.03 2.03
CA VAL A 63 13.85 -1.40 1.86
C VAL A 63 13.10 -2.25 2.89
N ALA A 64 13.08 -1.82 4.15
CA ALA A 64 12.52 -2.62 5.24
C ALA A 64 10.99 -2.69 5.19
N THR A 65 10.30 -1.58 4.94
CA THR A 65 8.84 -1.51 5.03
C THR A 65 8.13 -2.43 4.02
N PRO A 66 8.54 -2.53 2.74
CA PRO A 66 7.97 -3.51 1.81
C PRO A 66 8.17 -4.97 2.24
N VAL A 67 9.33 -5.30 2.82
CA VAL A 67 9.61 -6.66 3.32
C VAL A 67 8.69 -7.00 4.49
N VAL A 68 8.56 -6.08 5.45
CA VAL A 68 7.65 -6.22 6.59
C VAL A 68 6.20 -6.32 6.11
N ALA A 69 5.81 -5.55 5.10
CA ALA A 69 4.47 -5.59 4.52
C ALA A 69 4.12 -6.96 3.93
N VAL A 70 5.04 -7.55 3.15
CA VAL A 70 4.85 -8.90 2.59
C VAL A 70 4.74 -9.94 3.70
N TRP A 71 5.65 -9.90 4.67
CA TRP A 71 5.67 -10.85 5.78
C TRP A 71 4.39 -10.77 6.61
N LEU A 72 3.98 -9.56 7.00
CA LEU A 72 2.80 -9.35 7.83
C LEU A 72 1.50 -9.66 7.07
N SER A 73 1.41 -9.35 5.77
CA SER A 73 0.27 -9.75 4.93
C SER A 73 0.12 -11.27 4.90
N ARG A 74 1.21 -12.03 4.71
CA ARG A 74 1.19 -13.49 4.72
C ARG A 74 0.80 -14.06 6.07
N PHE A 75 1.35 -13.50 7.15
CA PHE A 75 1.00 -13.89 8.51
C PHE A 75 -0.49 -13.69 8.79
N LEU A 76 -1.03 -12.51 8.47
CA LEU A 76 -2.43 -12.17 8.71
C LEU A 76 -3.39 -12.99 7.85
N LYS A 77 -3.00 -13.34 6.61
CA LYS A 77 -3.76 -14.27 5.77
C LYS A 77 -4.00 -15.60 6.44
N ASN A 78 -2.95 -16.17 7.02
CA ASN A 78 -3.05 -17.45 7.72
C ASN A 78 -3.80 -17.31 9.05
N ALA A 79 -3.62 -16.20 9.77
CA ALA A 79 -4.27 -15.97 11.06
C ALA A 79 -5.79 -15.74 10.94
N ILE A 80 -6.24 -15.01 9.92
CA ILE A 80 -7.66 -14.69 9.70
C ILE A 80 -8.33 -15.82 8.93
N GLY A 81 -7.65 -16.41 7.94
CA GLY A 81 -8.14 -17.58 7.23
C GLY A 81 -9.36 -17.32 6.34
N ARG A 82 -9.58 -16.08 5.90
CA ARG A 82 -10.64 -15.80 4.92
C ARG A 82 -10.22 -16.32 3.55
N GLU A 83 -11.02 -17.18 2.96
CA GLU A 83 -10.73 -17.79 1.67
C GLU A 83 -11.54 -17.17 0.52
N LYS A 84 -10.94 -17.18 -0.67
CA LYS A 84 -11.60 -16.94 -1.95
C LYS A 84 -11.03 -17.92 -2.96
N ASP A 85 -11.89 -18.60 -3.71
CA ASP A 85 -11.51 -19.59 -4.73
C ASP A 85 -10.51 -20.66 -4.18
N GLY A 86 -10.64 -21.06 -2.91
CA GLY A 86 -9.79 -22.07 -2.25
C GLY A 86 -8.43 -21.59 -1.75
N ALA A 87 -8.20 -20.27 -1.68
CA ALA A 87 -6.94 -19.69 -1.18
C ALA A 87 -7.19 -18.52 -0.20
N VAL A 88 -6.30 -18.38 0.80
CA VAL A 88 -6.37 -17.27 1.77
C VAL A 88 -6.17 -15.90 1.14
N ALA A 89 -7.16 -15.04 1.29
CA ALA A 89 -7.31 -13.80 0.53
C ALA A 89 -7.07 -12.54 1.39
N TYR A 90 -7.54 -12.51 2.65
CA TYR A 90 -7.49 -11.30 3.48
C TYR A 90 -6.22 -11.21 4.34
N PRO A 91 -5.46 -10.09 4.34
CA PRO A 91 -5.63 -8.89 3.52
C PRO A 91 -4.96 -9.02 2.14
N SER A 92 -5.36 -8.19 1.18
CA SER A 92 -4.77 -8.14 -0.17
C SER A 92 -3.30 -7.69 -0.12
N GLY A 93 -2.38 -8.60 -0.46
CA GLY A 93 -0.94 -8.33 -0.49
C GLY A 93 -0.54 -7.34 -1.59
N HIS A 94 -1.15 -7.43 -2.78
CA HIS A 94 -0.92 -6.47 -3.88
C HIS A 94 -1.32 -5.05 -3.46
N THR A 95 -2.49 -4.92 -2.82
CA THR A 95 -2.95 -3.62 -2.32
C THR A 95 -2.06 -3.10 -1.20
N THR A 96 -1.66 -3.95 -0.23
CA THR A 96 -0.73 -3.54 0.83
C THR A 96 0.59 -3.02 0.26
N LEU A 97 1.21 -3.77 -0.65
CA LEU A 97 2.51 -3.40 -1.20
C LEU A 97 2.42 -2.14 -2.06
N MET A 98 1.37 -2.00 -2.88
CA MET A 98 1.08 -0.79 -3.64
C MET A 98 0.97 0.43 -2.72
N VAL A 99 0.18 0.35 -1.65
CA VAL A 99 -0.02 1.46 -0.71
C VAL A 99 1.28 1.81 0.02
N VAL A 100 2.07 0.81 0.40
CA VAL A 100 3.41 1.04 0.97
C VAL A 100 4.31 1.78 -0.02
N ALA A 101 4.38 1.35 -1.27
CA ALA A 101 5.21 2.00 -2.27
C ALA A 101 4.78 3.45 -2.56
N LEU A 102 3.47 3.69 -2.72
CA LEU A 102 2.94 5.05 -2.90
C LEU A 102 3.25 5.94 -1.69
N GLY A 103 3.04 5.42 -0.47
CA GLY A 103 3.34 6.15 0.76
C GLY A 103 4.82 6.50 0.88
N LEU A 104 5.72 5.57 0.58
CA LEU A 104 7.16 5.82 0.58
C LEU A 104 7.57 6.85 -0.48
N VAL A 105 6.98 6.79 -1.69
CA VAL A 105 7.21 7.82 -2.74
C VAL A 105 6.76 9.19 -2.24
N ILE A 106 5.57 9.28 -1.63
CA ILE A 106 5.07 10.53 -1.04
C ILE A 106 6.06 11.06 0.01
N LEU A 107 6.54 10.22 0.92
CA LEU A 107 7.53 10.62 1.93
C LEU A 107 8.85 11.10 1.30
N VAL A 108 9.39 10.37 0.31
CA VAL A 108 10.65 10.74 -0.39
C VAL A 108 10.52 12.05 -1.16
N THR A 109 9.33 12.36 -1.68
CA THR A 109 9.06 13.65 -2.35
C THR A 109 8.75 14.79 -1.38
N GLY A 110 8.78 14.57 -0.07
CA GLY A 110 8.49 15.57 0.95
C GLY A 110 6.99 15.87 1.09
N ALA A 111 6.14 14.87 0.86
CA ALA A 111 4.68 14.94 0.96
C ALA A 111 4.04 16.09 0.16
N GLN A 112 4.64 16.45 -0.98
CA GLN A 112 4.13 17.51 -1.84
C GLN A 112 2.72 17.18 -2.34
N LEU A 113 1.83 18.18 -2.41
CA LEU A 113 0.41 18.01 -2.76
C LEU A 113 0.21 17.18 -4.04
N TRP A 114 0.99 17.42 -5.09
CA TRP A 114 0.87 16.66 -6.34
C TRP A 114 1.14 15.16 -6.14
N SER A 115 2.11 14.79 -5.30
CA SER A 115 2.43 13.38 -5.02
C SER A 115 1.30 12.68 -4.26
N VAL A 116 0.68 13.41 -3.33
CA VAL A 116 -0.48 12.95 -2.57
C VAL A 116 -1.68 12.77 -3.50
N LEU A 117 -1.94 13.72 -4.39
CA LEU A 117 -3.03 13.63 -5.36
C LEU A 117 -2.84 12.47 -6.34
N VAL A 118 -1.61 12.25 -6.81
CA VAL A 118 -1.27 11.06 -7.63
C VAL A 118 -1.54 9.78 -6.85
N GLY A 119 -1.09 9.69 -5.59
CA GLY A 119 -1.35 8.54 -4.74
C GLY A 119 -2.84 8.29 -4.49
N LEU A 120 -3.61 9.36 -4.24
CA LEU A 120 -5.07 9.31 -4.05
C LEU A 120 -5.83 8.89 -5.31
N ALA A 121 -5.33 9.21 -6.50
CA ALA A 121 -5.90 8.72 -7.76
C ALA A 121 -5.49 7.26 -8.05
N TRP A 122 -4.23 6.93 -7.78
CA TRP A 122 -3.63 5.63 -8.08
C TRP A 122 -4.20 4.50 -7.21
N ALA A 123 -4.31 4.71 -5.90
CA ALA A 123 -4.71 3.67 -4.97
C ALA A 123 -6.12 3.12 -5.23
N PRO A 124 -7.16 3.96 -5.46
CA PRO A 124 -8.48 3.47 -5.84
C PRO A 124 -8.47 2.64 -7.13
N LEU A 125 -7.71 3.05 -8.15
CA LEU A 125 -7.61 2.30 -9.40
C LEU A 125 -7.05 0.90 -9.17
N GLY A 126 -5.94 0.79 -8.41
CA GLY A 126 -5.38 -0.52 -8.05
C GLY A 126 -6.32 -1.36 -7.18
N MET A 127 -7.02 -0.74 -6.22
CA MET A 127 -8.02 -1.43 -5.40
C MET A 127 -9.18 -1.96 -6.23
N LEU A 128 -9.68 -1.19 -7.19
CA LEU A 128 -10.73 -1.61 -8.12
C LEU A 128 -10.26 -2.81 -8.96
N GLY A 129 -9.05 -2.75 -9.52
CA GLY A 129 -8.46 -3.87 -10.25
C GLY A 129 -8.39 -5.15 -9.43
N GLN A 130 -7.95 -5.07 -8.18
CA GLN A 130 -7.92 -6.23 -7.27
C GLN A 130 -9.32 -6.73 -6.90
N ALA A 131 -10.26 -5.82 -6.64
CA ALA A 131 -11.62 -6.13 -6.22
C ALA A 131 -12.44 -6.86 -7.28
N VAL A 132 -12.23 -6.54 -8.57
CA VAL A 132 -12.94 -7.22 -9.67
C VAL A 132 -12.26 -8.50 -10.15
N THR A 133 -11.07 -8.83 -9.62
CA THR A 133 -10.27 -9.98 -10.06
C THR A 133 -9.99 -10.95 -8.91
N TYR A 134 -8.86 -10.78 -8.23
CA TYR A 134 -8.28 -11.77 -7.32
C TYR A 134 -8.82 -11.68 -5.89
N HIS A 135 -9.32 -10.52 -5.47
CA HIS A 135 -9.64 -10.25 -4.08
C HIS A 135 -11.07 -9.76 -3.90
N TYR A 136 -11.62 -9.93 -2.71
CA TYR A 136 -12.81 -9.19 -2.31
C TYR A 136 -12.43 -7.71 -2.10
N PHE A 137 -13.36 -6.78 -2.33
CA PHE A 137 -13.10 -5.35 -2.15
C PHE A 137 -12.70 -5.04 -0.69
N THR A 138 -13.33 -5.73 0.26
CA THR A 138 -12.97 -5.69 1.68
C THR A 138 -11.55 -6.19 1.97
N ASP A 139 -10.99 -7.12 1.19
CA ASP A 139 -9.58 -7.52 1.30
C ASP A 139 -8.64 -6.39 0.85
N ALA A 140 -9.04 -5.65 -0.19
CA ALA A 140 -8.32 -4.47 -0.65
C ALA A 140 -8.36 -3.35 0.41
N ILE A 141 -9.49 -3.12 1.07
CA ILE A 141 -9.57 -2.19 2.22
C ILE A 141 -8.65 -2.67 3.36
N GLY A 142 -8.64 -3.97 3.68
CA GLY A 142 -7.72 -4.53 4.66
C GLY A 142 -6.26 -4.27 4.30
N GLY A 143 -5.93 -4.44 3.02
CA GLY A 143 -4.60 -4.16 2.49
C GLY A 143 -4.21 -2.68 2.55
N LEU A 144 -5.15 -1.78 2.24
CA LEU A 144 -4.99 -0.33 2.37
C LEU A 144 -4.69 0.07 3.82
N LEU A 145 -5.51 -0.38 4.77
CA LEU A 145 -5.33 -0.07 6.19
C LEU A 145 -3.98 -0.57 6.72
N LEU A 146 -3.59 -1.79 6.35
CA LEU A 146 -2.29 -2.34 6.72
C LEU A 146 -1.14 -1.52 6.11
N GLY A 147 -1.19 -1.26 4.80
CA GLY A 147 -0.15 -0.51 4.10
C GLY A 147 0.03 0.90 4.67
N THR A 148 -1.08 1.63 4.87
CA THR A 148 -1.05 2.97 5.48
C THR A 148 -0.46 2.93 6.88
N SER A 149 -0.81 1.96 7.72
CA SER A 149 -0.23 1.85 9.07
C SER A 149 1.29 1.67 9.04
N LEU A 150 1.81 0.85 8.12
CA LEU A 150 3.25 0.64 7.95
C LEU A 150 3.96 1.89 7.42
N VAL A 151 3.32 2.66 6.52
CA VAL A 151 3.84 3.96 6.06
C VAL A 151 3.87 4.96 7.20
N CYS A 152 2.84 5.03 8.05
CA CYS A 152 2.84 5.90 9.23
C CYS A 152 3.96 5.54 10.21
N VAL A 153 4.20 4.24 10.45
CA VAL A 153 5.34 3.77 11.26
C VAL A 153 6.67 4.15 10.61
N ALA A 154 6.81 3.96 9.29
CA ALA A 154 8.00 4.37 8.56
C ALA A 154 8.25 5.88 8.65
N ALA A 155 7.20 6.69 8.52
CA ALA A 155 7.28 8.15 8.66
C ALA A 155 7.71 8.57 10.08
N ALA A 156 7.18 7.91 11.11
CA ALA A 156 7.51 8.20 12.50
C ALA A 156 8.95 7.80 12.88
N LEU A 157 9.49 6.75 12.25
CA LEU A 157 10.83 6.24 12.52
C LEU A 157 11.90 6.82 11.57
N GLY A 158 11.49 7.30 10.40
CA GLY A 158 12.39 7.75 9.35
C GLY A 158 12.68 9.24 9.40
N SER A 159 13.84 9.65 8.88
CA SER A 159 14.22 11.06 8.75
C SER A 159 13.73 11.65 7.42
N PHE A 160 12.41 11.61 7.20
CA PHE A 160 11.79 12.17 5.99
C PHE A 160 11.59 13.69 6.09
N ASP A 161 11.54 14.23 7.31
CA ASP A 161 11.55 15.67 7.62
C ASP A 161 12.91 16.09 8.16
N GLN A 162 13.74 16.68 7.31
CA GLN A 162 14.78 17.61 7.75
C GLN A 162 14.86 18.78 6.76
N THR A 163 13.88 19.68 6.84
CA THR A 163 14.16 21.08 6.50
C THR A 163 15.18 21.61 7.52
N PRO A 164 16.28 22.27 7.10
CA PRO A 164 17.16 22.95 8.04
C PRO A 164 16.30 23.90 8.87
N SER A 165 16.32 23.76 10.18
CA SER A 165 15.80 24.77 11.08
C SER A 165 16.59 26.05 10.82
N VAL A 166 16.06 26.94 9.99
CA VAL A 166 16.56 28.31 9.90
C VAL A 166 16.43 28.86 11.32
N HIS A 167 17.57 29.04 11.97
CA HIS A 167 17.68 29.76 13.22
C HIS A 167 16.89 31.06 13.09
N ARG A 168 15.74 31.15 13.77
CA ARG A 168 15.21 32.45 14.20
C ARG A 168 16.13 32.93 15.32
N GLU A 169 17.29 33.46 14.93
CA GLU A 169 17.87 34.56 15.68
C GLU A 169 17.20 35.82 15.16
N VAL A 170 16.22 36.30 15.91
CA VAL A 170 15.78 37.69 15.80
C VAL A 170 16.16 38.33 17.12
N THR A 171 17.20 39.15 17.02
CA THR A 171 17.58 40.24 17.92
C THR A 171 16.41 41.14 18.29
#